data_AF-A0A737LIF0-F1
#
_entry.id   AF-A0A737LIF0-F1
#
_cell.length_a   1.000
_cell.length_b   1.000
_cell.length_c   1.000
_cell.angle_alpha   90.00
_cell.angle_beta   90.00
_cell.angle_gamma   90.00
#
_symmetry.space_group_name_H-M   'P 1'
#
loop_
_entity.id
_entity.type
_entity.pdbx_description
1 polymer ?
#
loop_
_entity_poly.entity_id
_entity_poly.type
_entity_poly.pdbx_seq_one_letter_code
_entity_poly.pdbx_strand_id
1 'polypeptide(L)'
;MSLSKDNIWKLLAPLVVMGVMLLIPVPDGMPPQAWHYFAVFVAMIVGMILEPIPATAISFIAVTICVIGSNYVLFDASELADPAFKASKQALKWGLAGFSSTTVWLVFGAFIFALGYEVTGLGRRIALFLVKFMGKRTLTLGYAIVIIDILLAPFTPSNTARTGGTVFPVIKNLPPLFKSFPNDPSARRIGGYLMWMMVISTSLSSSMFVTGAAPNVLGLEFVSKIAGVQISWLQWFLSFLPVGIILLIVAPWLSYVLYKPEVTHSAEVAAWAGDELKNMGRLSRKEWTLIGLVLLSLGLWVFGGKIINATAVGLLAVSLMLALHV
;
A
#
# COMPACT_ATOMS: atom_id res chain seq x y z
N MET A 1 0.21 5.67 27.34
CA MET A 1 -0.94 5.61 26.40
C MET A 1 -2.17 5.29 27.24
N SER A 2 -2.96 6.29 27.64
CA SER A 2 -4.17 6.02 28.43
C SER A 2 -5.25 5.47 27.49
N LEU A 3 -5.46 4.15 27.51
CA LEU A 3 -6.61 3.54 26.87
C LEU A 3 -7.86 4.14 27.52
N SER A 4 -8.64 4.92 26.77
CA SER A 4 -9.97 5.33 27.24
C SER A 4 -10.78 4.06 27.52
N LYS A 5 -11.60 4.07 28.57
CA LYS A 5 -12.47 2.93 28.93
C LYS A 5 -13.30 2.45 27.72
N ASP A 6 -13.60 3.35 26.79
CA ASP A 6 -14.38 3.10 25.57
C ASP A 6 -13.68 2.21 24.53
N ASN A 7 -12.38 1.92 24.67
CA ASN A 7 -11.62 1.08 23.73
C ASN A 7 -11.17 -0.28 24.32
N ILE A 8 -11.44 -0.58 25.59
CA ILE A 8 -11.03 -1.84 26.23
C ILE A 8 -11.73 -3.05 25.59
N TRP A 9 -13.01 -2.91 25.22
CA TRP A 9 -13.75 -4.00 24.58
C TRP A 9 -13.13 -4.40 23.22
N LYS A 10 -12.50 -3.46 22.49
CA LYS A 10 -11.80 -3.76 21.23
C LYS A 10 -10.56 -4.61 21.45
N LEU A 11 -9.87 -4.43 22.59
CA LEU A 11 -8.74 -5.27 23.00
C LEU A 11 -9.20 -6.67 23.41
N LEU A 12 -10.33 -6.76 24.12
CA LEU A 12 -10.85 -8.03 24.61
C LEU A 12 -11.56 -8.85 23.54
N ALA A 13 -12.21 -8.21 22.57
CA ALA A 13 -13.00 -8.90 21.55
C ALA A 13 -12.21 -9.99 20.78
N PRO A 14 -10.98 -9.76 20.29
CA PRO A 14 -10.15 -10.81 19.70
C PRO A 14 -9.93 -12.02 20.63
N LEU A 15 -9.63 -11.76 21.91
CA LEU A 15 -9.38 -12.81 22.91
C LEU A 15 -10.66 -13.59 23.23
N VAL A 16 -11.79 -12.90 23.32
CA VAL A 16 -13.11 -13.53 23.54
C VAL A 16 -13.47 -14.39 22.34
N VAL A 17 -13.31 -13.89 21.11
CA VAL A 17 -13.57 -14.69 19.89
C VAL A 17 -12.68 -15.93 19.85
N MET A 18 -11.38 -15.79 20.16
CA MET A 18 -10.47 -16.92 20.27
C MET A 18 -10.97 -17.95 21.29
N GLY A 19 -11.29 -17.50 22.51
CA GLY A 19 -11.79 -18.37 23.58
C GLY A 19 -13.08 -19.09 23.21
N VAL A 20 -14.06 -18.38 22.63
CA VAL A 20 -15.32 -18.98 22.17
C VAL A 20 -15.05 -20.03 21.09
N MET A 21 -14.19 -19.75 20.11
CA MET A 21 -13.88 -20.72 19.06
C MET A 21 -13.17 -21.97 19.58
N LEU A 22 -12.31 -21.83 20.60
CA LEU A 22 -11.66 -22.97 21.25
C LEU A 22 -12.63 -23.83 22.09
N LEU A 23 -13.76 -23.26 22.53
CA LEU A 23 -14.82 -23.99 23.24
C LEU A 23 -15.77 -24.71 22.29
N ILE A 24 -15.84 -24.31 21.02
CA ILE A 24 -16.62 -24.99 19.99
C ILE A 24 -15.88 -26.29 19.64
N PRO A 25 -16.56 -27.46 19.67
CA PRO A 25 -15.93 -28.73 19.33
C PRO A 25 -15.43 -28.72 17.88
N VAL A 26 -14.30 -29.39 17.67
CA VAL A 26 -13.67 -29.51 16.35
C VAL A 26 -14.67 -30.16 15.39
N PRO A 27 -14.95 -29.53 14.22
CA PRO A 27 -15.84 -30.13 13.22
C PRO A 27 -15.34 -31.49 12.73
N ASP A 28 -16.26 -32.41 12.47
CA ASP A 28 -15.94 -33.75 11.97
C ASP A 28 -15.08 -33.68 10.69
N GLY A 29 -14.02 -34.49 10.66
CA GLY A 29 -13.08 -34.54 9.53
C GLY A 29 -11.99 -33.47 9.53
N MET A 30 -11.97 -32.54 10.50
CA MET A 30 -10.92 -31.54 10.64
C MET A 30 -9.88 -31.97 11.70
N PRO A 31 -8.56 -31.85 11.42
CA PRO A 31 -7.54 -32.04 12.45
C PRO A 31 -7.69 -31.01 13.58
N PRO A 32 -7.61 -31.41 14.87
CA PRO A 32 -7.80 -30.49 16.00
C PRO A 32 -6.88 -29.26 15.97
N GLN A 33 -5.61 -29.45 15.62
CA GLN A 33 -4.64 -28.37 15.51
C GLN A 33 -5.02 -27.34 14.43
N ALA A 34 -5.67 -27.76 13.34
CA ALA A 34 -6.14 -26.86 12.29
C ALA A 34 -7.31 -25.99 12.79
N TRP A 35 -8.20 -26.53 13.62
CA TRP A 35 -9.29 -25.76 14.23
C TRP A 35 -8.77 -24.72 15.23
N HIS A 36 -7.80 -25.11 16.06
CA HIS A 36 -7.18 -24.17 17.01
C HIS A 36 -6.38 -23.07 16.29
N TYR A 37 -5.64 -23.42 15.23
CA TYR A 37 -5.00 -22.44 14.35
C TYR A 37 -6.02 -21.46 13.76
N PHE A 38 -7.14 -21.97 13.27
CA PHE A 38 -8.22 -21.17 12.71
C PHE A 38 -8.81 -20.22 13.75
N ALA A 39 -8.95 -20.65 15.01
CA ALA A 39 -9.38 -19.78 16.11
C ALA A 39 -8.43 -18.59 16.33
N VAL A 40 -7.11 -18.82 16.34
CA VAL A 40 -6.09 -17.76 16.43
C VAL A 40 -6.17 -16.83 15.21
N PHE A 41 -6.35 -17.40 14.02
CA PHE A 41 -6.47 -16.64 12.78
C PHE A 41 -7.69 -15.71 12.78
N VAL A 42 -8.88 -16.21 13.15
CA VAL A 42 -10.10 -15.39 13.22
C VAL A 42 -9.97 -14.30 14.28
N ALA A 43 -9.40 -14.62 15.44
CA ALA A 43 -9.11 -13.62 16.47
C ALA A 43 -8.20 -12.50 15.96
N MET A 44 -7.14 -12.85 15.23
CA MET A 44 -6.25 -11.89 14.58
C MET A 44 -7.02 -10.99 13.60
N ILE A 45 -7.89 -11.55 12.75
CA ILE A 45 -8.71 -10.78 11.80
C ILE A 45 -9.66 -9.83 12.54
N VAL A 46 -10.35 -10.29 13.59
CA VAL A 46 -11.20 -9.43 14.42
C VAL A 46 -10.39 -8.29 15.02
N GLY A 47 -9.17 -8.58 15.51
CA GLY A 47 -8.25 -7.55 15.99
C GLY A 47 -7.88 -6.55 14.91
N MET A 48 -7.54 -7.00 13.71
CA MET A 48 -7.20 -6.13 12.58
C MET A 48 -8.38 -5.26 12.12
N ILE A 49 -9.62 -5.72 12.27
CA ILE A 49 -10.81 -4.93 11.92
C ILE A 49 -11.11 -3.88 12.99
N LEU A 50 -10.98 -4.25 14.28
CA LEU A 50 -11.28 -3.37 15.40
C LEU A 50 -10.15 -2.38 15.71
N GLU A 51 -8.94 -2.66 15.24
CA GLU A 51 -7.72 -1.87 15.40
C GLU A 51 -7.50 -1.32 16.83
N PRO A 52 -7.55 -2.16 17.90
CA PRO A 52 -7.26 -1.69 19.25
C PRO A 52 -5.82 -1.21 19.43
N ILE A 53 -4.91 -1.78 18.65
CA ILE A 53 -3.49 -1.47 18.51
C ILE A 53 -3.13 -1.60 17.01
N PRO A 54 -1.95 -1.15 16.56
CA PRO A 54 -1.56 -1.25 15.15
C PRO A 54 -1.66 -2.68 14.62
N ALA A 55 -2.21 -2.86 13.41
CA ALA A 55 -2.43 -4.17 12.80
C ALA A 55 -1.15 -5.03 12.74
N THR A 56 0.03 -4.41 12.57
CA THR A 56 1.33 -5.10 12.60
C THR A 56 1.62 -5.76 13.95
N ALA A 57 1.27 -5.10 15.06
CA ALA A 57 1.41 -5.67 16.40
C ALA A 57 0.45 -6.84 16.60
N ILE A 58 -0.78 -6.75 16.07
CA ILE A 58 -1.78 -7.83 16.13
C ILE A 58 -1.27 -9.07 15.38
N SER A 59 -0.76 -8.91 14.15
CA SER A 59 -0.14 -10.00 13.39
C SER A 59 1.02 -10.63 14.15
N PHE A 60 1.89 -9.80 14.73
CA PHE A 60 3.07 -10.28 15.44
C PHE A 60 2.69 -11.08 16.69
N ILE A 61 1.69 -10.63 17.46
CA ILE A 61 1.14 -11.34 18.60
C ILE A 61 0.54 -12.68 18.16
N ALA A 62 -0.25 -12.70 17.08
CA ALA A 62 -0.85 -13.93 16.55
C ALA A 62 0.21 -14.97 16.14
N VAL A 63 1.25 -14.55 15.41
CA VAL A 63 2.39 -15.42 15.07
C VAL A 63 3.09 -15.92 16.34
N THR A 64 3.30 -15.06 17.34
CA THR A 64 3.92 -15.44 18.61
C THR A 64 3.09 -16.48 19.36
N ILE A 65 1.76 -16.30 19.41
CA ILE A 65 0.83 -17.28 19.98
C ILE A 65 0.94 -18.61 19.24
N CYS A 66 0.99 -18.62 17.90
CA CYS A 66 1.14 -19.84 17.12
C CYS A 66 2.48 -20.56 17.39
N VAL A 67 3.58 -19.80 17.55
CA VAL A 67 4.90 -20.38 17.82
C VAL A 67 4.96 -20.98 19.23
N ILE A 68 4.50 -20.24 20.25
CA ILE A 68 4.51 -20.69 21.65
C ILE A 68 3.51 -21.83 21.86
N GLY A 69 2.32 -21.72 21.29
CA GLY A 69 1.24 -22.72 21.34
C GLY A 69 1.36 -23.84 20.30
N SER A 70 2.52 -24.00 19.65
CA SER A 70 2.70 -24.84 18.47
C SER A 70 2.28 -26.30 18.63
N ASN A 71 2.43 -26.87 19.83
CA ASN A 71 1.97 -28.23 20.13
C ASN A 71 0.44 -28.41 20.01
N TYR A 72 -0.33 -27.33 20.08
CA TYR A 72 -1.79 -27.36 20.02
C TYR A 72 -2.34 -26.80 18.71
N VAL A 73 -1.56 -25.98 18.01
CA VAL A 73 -2.06 -25.17 16.88
C VAL A 73 -1.28 -25.37 15.58
N LEU A 74 -0.09 -25.97 15.59
CA LEU A 74 0.70 -26.16 14.37
C LEU A 74 0.94 -27.62 14.04
N PHE A 75 1.23 -28.45 15.04
CA PHE A 75 1.69 -29.83 14.82
C PHE A 75 0.64 -30.85 15.21
N ASP A 76 0.63 -31.96 14.49
CA ASP A 76 -0.23 -33.08 14.80
C ASP A 76 0.37 -33.99 15.90
N ALA A 77 -0.47 -34.88 16.45
CA ALA A 77 -0.04 -35.77 17.53
C ALA A 77 1.04 -36.78 17.11
N SER A 78 1.12 -37.13 15.82
CA SER A 78 2.11 -38.06 15.30
C SER A 78 3.49 -37.40 15.14
N GLU A 79 3.53 -36.13 14.72
CA GLU A 79 4.74 -35.33 14.69
C GLU A 79 5.32 -35.12 16.09
N LEU A 80 4.46 -34.83 17.07
CA LEU A 80 4.87 -34.63 18.47
C LEU A 80 5.31 -35.92 19.17
N ALA A 81 4.88 -37.08 18.68
CA ALA A 81 5.26 -38.39 19.21
C ALA A 81 6.65 -38.85 18.74
N ASP A 82 7.19 -38.28 17.65
CA ASP A 82 8.53 -38.59 17.15
C ASP A 82 9.61 -37.94 18.04
N PRO A 83 10.48 -38.73 18.72
CA PRO A 83 11.56 -38.19 19.55
C PRO A 83 12.59 -37.35 18.78
N ALA A 84 12.70 -37.53 17.45
CA ALA A 84 13.56 -36.72 16.60
C ALA A 84 12.93 -35.36 16.24
N PHE A 85 11.62 -35.20 16.42
CA PHE A 85 10.89 -33.99 16.07
C PHE A 85 11.06 -32.91 17.15
N LYS A 86 11.85 -31.89 16.83
CA LYS A 86 12.07 -30.74 17.72
C LYS A 86 11.00 -29.68 17.50
N ALA A 87 9.82 -29.86 18.10
CA ALA A 87 8.65 -28.99 17.95
C ALA A 87 8.98 -27.49 18.07
N SER A 88 9.67 -27.07 19.14
CA SER A 88 10.04 -25.65 19.33
C SER A 88 10.90 -25.09 18.20
N LYS A 89 11.83 -25.89 17.65
CA LYS A 89 12.69 -25.47 16.53
C LYS A 89 11.88 -25.35 15.24
N GLN A 90 10.97 -26.28 14.98
CA GLN A 90 10.12 -26.24 13.80
C GLN A 90 9.09 -25.11 13.87
N ALA A 91 8.53 -24.85 15.06
CA ALA A 91 7.61 -23.75 15.28
C ALA A 91 8.28 -22.41 15.00
N LEU A 92 9.49 -22.20 15.52
CA LEU A 92 10.26 -20.99 15.26
C LEU A 92 10.60 -20.86 13.77
N LYS A 93 11.02 -21.96 13.12
CA LYS A 93 11.26 -21.98 11.68
C LYS A 93 10.01 -21.58 10.89
N TRP A 94 8.84 -22.11 11.25
CA TRP A 94 7.56 -21.77 10.65
C TRP A 94 7.22 -20.28 10.83
N GLY A 95 7.32 -19.77 12.06
CA GLY A 95 6.99 -18.37 12.38
C GLY A 95 7.91 -17.37 11.66
N LEU A 96 9.19 -17.72 11.50
CA LEU A 96 10.16 -16.89 10.80
C LEU A 96 10.08 -17.01 9.26
N ALA A 97 9.55 -18.11 8.73
CA ALA A 97 9.50 -18.36 7.29
C ALA A 97 8.76 -17.26 6.51
N GLY A 98 7.70 -16.70 7.09
CA GLY A 98 6.93 -15.61 6.48
C GLY A 98 7.77 -14.35 6.18
N PHE A 99 8.74 -14.03 7.05
CA PHE A 99 9.63 -12.87 6.88
C PHE A 99 10.69 -13.08 5.79
N SER A 100 10.91 -14.33 5.38
CA SER A 100 11.81 -14.68 4.27
C SER A 100 11.10 -14.71 2.91
N SER A 101 9.81 -14.37 2.83
CA SER A 101 9.07 -14.33 1.57
C SER A 101 9.68 -13.29 0.62
N THR A 102 9.88 -13.69 -0.63
CA THR A 102 10.32 -12.80 -1.71
C THR A 102 9.38 -11.61 -1.90
N THR A 103 8.08 -11.82 -1.75
CA THR A 103 7.05 -10.78 -1.72
C THR A 103 7.33 -9.72 -0.66
N VAL A 104 7.65 -10.14 0.58
CA VAL A 104 7.93 -9.24 1.70
C VAL A 104 9.16 -8.38 1.39
N TRP A 105 10.21 -8.98 0.84
CA TRP A 105 11.43 -8.26 0.44
C TRP A 105 11.23 -7.32 -0.74
N LEU A 106 10.36 -7.67 -1.69
CA LEU A 106 9.99 -6.79 -2.80
C LEU A 106 9.26 -5.55 -2.28
N VAL A 107 8.29 -5.75 -1.38
CA VAL A 107 7.55 -4.67 -0.74
C VAL A 107 8.50 -3.78 0.06
N PHE A 108 9.36 -4.37 0.90
CA PHE A 108 10.39 -3.63 1.65
C PHE A 108 11.27 -2.75 0.74
N GLY A 109 11.79 -3.33 -0.35
CA GLY A 109 12.63 -2.59 -1.29
C GLY A 109 11.89 -1.40 -1.91
N ALA A 110 10.65 -1.62 -2.34
CA ALA A 110 9.84 -0.58 -2.95
C ALA A 110 9.35 0.49 -1.95
N PHE A 111 9.24 0.19 -0.65
CA PHE A 111 9.02 1.21 0.39
C PHE A 111 10.23 2.15 0.56
N ILE A 112 11.45 1.61 0.62
CA ILE A 112 12.66 2.43 0.68
C ILE A 112 12.78 3.27 -0.60
N PHE A 113 12.48 2.67 -1.73
CA PHE A 113 12.48 3.35 -3.02
C PHE A 113 11.49 4.53 -3.06
N ALA A 114 10.29 4.33 -2.51
CA ALA A 114 9.30 5.38 -2.34
C ALA A 114 9.77 6.50 -1.40
N LEU A 115 10.47 6.18 -0.30
CA LEU A 115 11.04 7.17 0.60
C LEU A 115 12.03 8.09 -0.12
N GLY A 116 12.76 7.57 -1.12
CA GLY A 116 13.59 8.38 -2.01
C GLY A 116 12.82 9.51 -2.68
N TYR A 117 11.59 9.29 -3.14
CA TYR A 117 10.78 10.35 -3.77
C TYR A 117 10.43 11.47 -2.79
N GLU A 118 10.21 11.14 -1.52
CA GLU A 118 9.91 12.09 -0.46
C GLU A 118 11.16 12.88 -0.07
N VAL A 119 12.26 12.19 0.23
CA VAL A 119 13.52 12.81 0.69
C VAL A 119 14.17 13.67 -0.40
N THR A 120 14.12 13.25 -1.66
CA THR A 120 14.69 14.02 -2.77
C THR A 120 13.83 15.20 -3.20
N GLY A 121 12.54 15.21 -2.86
CA GLY A 121 11.56 16.19 -3.34
C GLY A 121 11.04 15.93 -4.77
N LEU A 122 11.49 14.87 -5.44
CA LEU A 122 11.08 14.55 -6.80
C LEU A 122 9.56 14.36 -6.92
N GLY A 123 8.95 13.67 -5.96
CA GLY A 123 7.50 13.44 -5.96
C GLY A 123 6.70 14.74 -5.89
N ARG A 124 7.12 15.66 -5.01
CA ARG A 124 6.54 17.02 -4.90
C ARG A 124 6.72 17.80 -6.21
N ARG A 125 7.89 17.71 -6.85
CA ARG A 125 8.16 18.40 -8.12
C ARG A 125 7.25 17.91 -9.24
N ILE A 126 7.08 16.59 -9.38
CA ILE A 126 6.18 15.99 -10.37
C ILE A 126 4.73 16.47 -10.13
N ALA A 127 4.29 16.45 -8.87
CA ALA A 127 2.96 16.91 -8.49
C ALA A 127 2.74 18.38 -8.85
N LEU A 128 3.63 19.27 -8.44
CA LEU A 128 3.53 20.70 -8.75
C LEU A 128 3.62 20.98 -10.25
N PHE A 129 4.45 20.24 -11.00
CA PHE A 129 4.55 20.37 -12.45
C PHE A 129 3.22 20.08 -13.14
N LEU A 130 2.56 18.98 -12.77
CA LEU A 130 1.26 18.62 -13.33
C LEU A 130 0.15 19.57 -12.87
N VAL A 131 0.15 20.03 -11.62
CA VAL A 131 -0.79 21.05 -11.13
C VAL A 131 -0.60 22.39 -11.87
N LYS A 132 0.64 22.83 -12.13
CA LYS A 132 0.90 24.04 -12.92
C LYS A 132 0.31 23.95 -14.33
N PHE A 133 0.48 22.81 -14.99
CA PHE A 133 0.04 22.64 -16.38
C PHE A 133 -1.47 22.42 -16.50
N MET A 134 -2.06 21.67 -15.57
CA MET A 134 -3.44 21.20 -15.64
C MET A 134 -4.39 21.86 -14.62
N GLY A 135 -3.89 22.74 -13.75
CA GLY A 135 -4.65 23.31 -12.62
C GLY A 135 -5.63 24.42 -12.97
N LYS A 136 -5.65 24.90 -14.22
CA LYS A 136 -6.51 26.03 -14.64
C LYS A 136 -8.00 25.71 -14.58
N ARG A 137 -8.38 24.43 -14.75
CA ARG A 137 -9.76 23.94 -14.63
C ARG A 137 -9.79 22.82 -13.59
N THR A 138 -10.84 22.78 -12.79
CA THR A 138 -10.93 21.81 -11.69
C THR A 138 -11.07 20.37 -12.19
N LEU A 139 -11.71 20.16 -13.35
CA LEU A 139 -11.75 18.85 -14.00
C LEU A 139 -10.34 18.38 -14.41
N THR A 140 -9.57 19.23 -15.10
CA THR A 140 -8.21 18.88 -15.54
C THR A 140 -7.26 18.73 -14.35
N LEU A 141 -7.49 19.47 -13.27
CA LEU A 141 -6.79 19.25 -12.00
C LEU A 141 -7.10 17.87 -11.41
N GLY A 142 -8.34 17.39 -11.50
CA GLY A 142 -8.71 16.03 -11.13
C GLY A 142 -7.93 14.97 -11.93
N TYR A 143 -7.84 15.14 -13.25
CA TYR A 143 -6.99 14.28 -14.09
C TYR A 143 -5.51 14.38 -13.71
N ALA A 144 -5.02 15.56 -13.35
CA ALA A 144 -3.65 15.74 -12.89
C ALA A 144 -3.37 14.87 -11.65
N ILE A 145 -4.27 14.87 -10.66
CA ILE A 145 -4.16 14.05 -9.45
C ILE A 145 -4.08 12.56 -9.80
N VAL A 146 -4.88 12.10 -10.76
CA VAL A 146 -4.85 10.71 -11.25
C VAL A 146 -3.52 10.37 -11.93
N ILE A 147 -3.05 11.24 -12.82
CA ILE A 147 -1.80 11.04 -13.55
C ILE A 147 -0.60 11.05 -12.60
N ILE A 148 -0.55 11.98 -11.64
CA ILE A 148 0.52 12.03 -10.63
C ILE A 148 0.61 10.69 -9.90
N ASP A 149 -0.51 10.18 -9.39
CA ASP A 149 -0.50 8.96 -8.58
C ASP A 149 -0.14 7.73 -9.41
N ILE A 150 -0.58 7.67 -10.68
CA ILE A 150 -0.18 6.60 -11.62
C ILE A 150 1.30 6.62 -11.93
N LEU A 151 1.90 7.79 -12.11
CA LEU A 151 3.33 7.88 -12.37
C LEU A 151 4.17 7.40 -11.18
N LEU A 152 3.64 7.54 -9.96
CA LEU A 152 4.30 7.12 -8.74
C LEU A 152 4.00 5.66 -8.34
N ALA A 153 2.85 5.12 -8.73
CA ALA A 153 2.34 3.83 -8.28
C ALA A 153 3.22 2.60 -8.60
N PRO A 154 3.89 2.48 -9.75
CA PRO A 154 4.81 1.36 -10.01
C PRO A 154 5.92 1.22 -8.98
N PHE A 155 6.27 2.32 -8.31
CA PHE A 155 7.45 2.45 -7.46
C PHE A 155 7.11 2.61 -5.98
N THR A 156 5.84 2.88 -5.67
CA THR A 156 5.37 3.15 -4.32
C THR A 156 4.24 2.19 -3.95
N PRO A 157 4.55 1.06 -3.29
CA PRO A 157 3.57 0.05 -2.88
C PRO A 157 2.62 0.50 -1.81
N SER A 158 3.05 1.47 -1.01
CA SER A 158 2.17 2.10 -0.06
C SER A 158 1.36 3.17 -0.73
N ASN A 159 0.10 2.85 -0.97
CA ASN A 159 -0.91 3.81 -1.37
C ASN A 159 -1.01 5.01 -0.39
N THR A 160 -0.82 4.78 0.91
CA THR A 160 -0.79 5.87 1.91
C THR A 160 0.44 6.76 1.77
N ALA A 161 1.63 6.20 1.50
CA ALA A 161 2.84 7.00 1.28
C ALA A 161 2.77 7.77 -0.05
N ARG A 162 2.25 7.14 -1.10
CA ARG A 162 2.08 7.75 -2.42
C ARG A 162 1.08 8.90 -2.37
N THR A 163 -0.17 8.60 -2.06
CA THR A 163 -1.24 9.59 -2.13
C THR A 163 -1.22 10.51 -0.90
N GLY A 164 -1.10 9.95 0.30
CA GLY A 164 -1.10 10.72 1.55
C GLY A 164 0.23 11.41 1.87
N GLY A 165 1.36 10.82 1.50
CA GLY A 165 2.69 11.39 1.75
C GLY A 165 3.16 12.34 0.65
N THR A 166 2.94 12.02 -0.62
CA THR A 166 3.47 12.82 -1.74
C THR A 166 2.43 13.76 -2.35
N VAL A 167 1.25 13.23 -2.70
CA VAL A 167 0.23 14.02 -3.43
C VAL A 167 -0.52 14.95 -2.49
N PHE A 168 -0.89 14.48 -1.29
CA PHE A 168 -1.73 15.22 -0.35
C PHE A 168 -1.10 16.51 0.15
N PRO A 169 0.20 16.59 0.49
CA PRO A 169 0.80 17.87 0.88
C PRO A 169 0.74 18.94 -0.20
N VAL A 170 0.69 18.57 -1.48
CA VAL A 170 0.48 19.53 -2.57
C VAL A 170 -0.99 19.92 -2.64
N ILE A 171 -1.89 18.93 -2.68
CA ILE A 171 -3.32 19.16 -2.89
C ILE A 171 -3.99 19.87 -1.71
N LYS A 172 -3.61 19.56 -0.47
CA LYS A 172 -4.21 20.16 0.75
C LYS A 172 -4.01 21.67 0.87
N ASN A 173 -3.02 22.24 0.17
CA ASN A 173 -2.76 23.68 0.15
C ASN A 173 -3.63 24.45 -0.84
N LEU A 174 -4.35 23.76 -1.74
CA LEU A 174 -5.22 24.39 -2.74
C LEU A 174 -6.58 24.85 -2.17
N PRO A 175 -7.31 24.06 -1.35
CA PRO A 175 -8.62 24.47 -0.82
C PRO A 175 -8.63 25.80 -0.07
N PRO A 176 -7.62 26.13 0.77
CA PRO A 176 -7.56 27.43 1.46
C PRO A 176 -7.55 28.64 0.53
N LEU A 177 -6.98 28.54 -0.68
CA LEU A 177 -7.00 29.62 -1.69
C LEU A 177 -8.43 30.06 -2.05
N PHE A 178 -9.39 29.14 -1.92
CA PHE A 178 -10.81 29.37 -2.23
C PHE A 178 -11.69 29.47 -0.98
N LYS A 179 -11.09 29.61 0.20
CA LYS A 179 -11.78 29.57 1.50
C LYS A 179 -12.65 28.32 1.64
N SER A 180 -12.09 27.16 1.27
CA SER A 180 -12.74 25.84 1.37
C SER A 180 -12.11 25.04 2.51
N PHE A 181 -12.88 24.75 3.55
CA PHE A 181 -12.39 24.15 4.79
C PHE A 181 -13.07 22.81 5.13
N PRO A 182 -12.38 21.87 5.81
CA PRO A 182 -12.96 20.60 6.22
C PRO A 182 -14.06 20.79 7.28
N ASN A 183 -15.06 19.90 7.27
CA ASN A 183 -16.19 19.91 8.21
C ASN A 183 -17.02 21.22 8.20
N ASP A 184 -16.98 21.96 7.10
CA ASP A 184 -17.69 23.22 6.89
C ASP A 184 -18.47 23.16 5.57
N PRO A 185 -19.62 23.86 5.42
CA PRO A 185 -20.35 23.92 4.16
C PRO A 185 -19.49 24.33 2.95
N SER A 186 -18.45 25.16 3.18
CA SER A 186 -17.48 25.58 2.17
C SER A 186 -16.59 24.44 1.63
N ALA A 187 -16.59 23.25 2.24
CA ALA A 187 -15.87 22.08 1.75
C ALA A 187 -16.23 21.74 0.30
N ARG A 188 -17.48 22.04 -0.13
CA ARG A 188 -17.97 21.79 -1.49
C ARG A 188 -17.41 22.75 -2.54
N ARG A 189 -16.79 23.87 -2.14
CA ARG A 189 -16.18 24.83 -3.07
C ARG A 189 -15.16 24.18 -3.99
N ILE A 190 -14.22 23.45 -3.40
CA ILE A 190 -13.20 22.69 -4.14
C ILE A 190 -12.62 21.55 -3.30
N GLY A 191 -12.46 21.74 -1.98
CA GLY A 191 -11.70 20.83 -1.12
C GLY A 191 -12.23 19.41 -1.12
N GLY A 192 -13.53 19.23 -0.96
CA GLY A 192 -14.14 17.90 -0.98
C GLY A 192 -13.93 17.18 -2.31
N TYR A 193 -14.01 17.90 -3.45
CA TYR A 193 -13.77 17.29 -4.76
C TYR A 193 -12.32 16.85 -4.94
N LEU A 194 -11.36 17.68 -4.48
CA LEU A 194 -9.96 17.30 -4.54
C LEU A 194 -9.67 16.07 -3.68
N MET A 195 -10.22 16.01 -2.46
CA MET A 195 -10.08 14.83 -1.60
C MET A 195 -10.74 13.58 -2.22
N TRP A 196 -11.91 13.75 -2.83
CA TRP A 196 -12.58 12.67 -3.57
C TRP A 196 -11.72 12.16 -4.74
N MET A 197 -11.14 13.07 -5.53
CA MET A 197 -10.24 12.73 -6.63
C MET A 197 -8.98 12.01 -6.15
N MET A 198 -8.48 12.33 -4.96
CA MET A 198 -7.37 11.59 -4.36
C MET A 198 -7.75 10.14 -4.08
N VAL A 199 -8.92 9.87 -3.49
CA VAL A 199 -9.41 8.50 -3.24
C VAL A 199 -9.57 7.71 -4.54
N ILE A 200 -10.17 8.32 -5.56
CA ILE A 200 -10.34 7.71 -6.88
C ILE A 200 -8.98 7.40 -7.49
N SER A 201 -8.08 8.38 -7.49
CA SER A 201 -6.73 8.25 -8.00
C SER A 201 -5.97 7.08 -7.36
N THR A 202 -5.95 7.02 -6.03
CA THR A 202 -5.32 5.93 -5.27
C THR A 202 -5.89 4.58 -5.65
N SER A 203 -7.21 4.47 -5.79
CA SER A 203 -7.88 3.19 -6.08
C SER A 203 -7.53 2.67 -7.47
N LEU A 204 -7.52 3.56 -8.48
CA LEU A 204 -7.15 3.20 -9.85
C LEU A 204 -5.68 2.80 -9.94
N SER A 205 -4.79 3.65 -9.43
CA SER A 205 -3.35 3.43 -9.53
C SER A 205 -2.90 2.20 -8.74
N SER A 206 -3.51 1.94 -7.57
CA SER A 206 -3.27 0.74 -6.79
C SER A 206 -3.75 -0.53 -7.48
N SER A 207 -4.80 -0.49 -8.29
CA SER A 207 -5.28 -1.68 -9.01
C SER A 207 -4.43 -1.98 -10.25
N MET A 208 -3.92 -0.93 -10.90
CA MET A 208 -3.24 -1.05 -12.19
C MET A 208 -1.85 -1.71 -12.12
N PHE A 209 -1.15 -1.58 -11.00
CA PHE A 209 0.20 -2.11 -10.83
C PHE A 209 0.26 -3.12 -9.69
N VAL A 210 0.96 -4.24 -9.91
CA VAL A 210 1.25 -5.23 -8.85
C VAL A 210 1.87 -4.56 -7.64
N THR A 211 2.83 -3.67 -7.89
CA THR A 211 3.56 -2.91 -6.87
C THR A 211 2.80 -1.67 -6.42
N GLY A 212 1.53 -1.48 -6.79
CA GLY A 212 0.72 -0.32 -6.41
C GLY A 212 -0.01 -0.46 -5.08
N ALA A 213 -0.13 -1.69 -4.55
CA ALA A 213 -0.73 -1.98 -3.25
C ALA A 213 -0.24 -3.33 -2.69
N ALA A 214 -0.05 -3.41 -1.37
CA ALA A 214 0.36 -4.65 -0.70
C ALA A 214 -0.58 -5.86 -0.95
N PRO A 215 -1.93 -5.70 -0.97
CA PRO A 215 -2.84 -6.81 -1.27
C PRO A 215 -2.61 -7.45 -2.64
N ASN A 216 -2.13 -6.72 -3.64
CA ASN A 216 -1.88 -7.27 -4.97
C ASN A 216 -0.76 -8.30 -4.94
N VAL A 217 0.34 -7.99 -4.24
CA VAL A 217 1.49 -8.89 -4.14
C VAL A 217 1.14 -10.13 -3.31
N LEU A 218 0.34 -9.96 -2.26
CA LEU A 218 -0.23 -11.09 -1.50
C LEU A 218 -1.12 -11.97 -2.39
N GLY A 219 -1.96 -11.36 -3.23
CA GLY A 219 -2.79 -12.06 -4.19
C GLY A 219 -1.96 -12.89 -5.17
N LEU A 220 -0.86 -12.33 -5.69
CA LEU A 220 0.07 -13.07 -6.55
C LEU A 220 0.70 -14.27 -5.84
N GLU A 221 1.11 -14.10 -4.58
CA GLU A 221 1.68 -15.19 -3.79
C GLU A 221 0.66 -16.33 -3.58
N PHE A 222 -0.61 -16.00 -3.31
CA PHE A 222 -1.66 -17.00 -3.19
C PHE A 222 -1.96 -17.70 -4.51
N VAL A 223 -2.08 -16.98 -5.62
CA VAL A 223 -2.29 -17.58 -6.95
C VAL A 223 -1.14 -18.53 -7.31
N SER A 224 0.10 -18.13 -7.02
CA SER A 224 1.28 -18.97 -7.19
C SER A 224 1.20 -20.26 -6.35
N LYS A 225 0.86 -20.16 -5.07
CA LYS A 225 0.85 -21.32 -4.14
C LYS A 225 -0.32 -22.26 -4.37
N ILE A 226 -1.50 -21.73 -4.69
CA ILE A 226 -2.75 -22.49 -4.80
C ILE A 226 -2.95 -23.02 -6.21
N ALA A 227 -2.78 -22.16 -7.23
CA ALA A 227 -3.05 -22.50 -8.62
C ALA A 227 -1.79 -22.87 -9.41
N GLY A 228 -0.59 -22.69 -8.84
CA GLY A 228 0.68 -22.94 -9.55
C GLY A 228 0.98 -21.94 -10.66
N VAL A 229 0.21 -20.83 -10.75
CA VAL A 229 0.34 -19.84 -11.83
C VAL A 229 1.23 -18.69 -11.38
N GLN A 230 2.29 -18.43 -12.14
CA GLN A 230 3.16 -17.26 -11.95
C GLN A 230 2.70 -16.13 -12.87
N ILE A 231 2.24 -15.03 -12.28
CA ILE A 231 1.88 -13.83 -13.04
C ILE A 231 3.01 -12.82 -12.88
N SER A 232 3.63 -12.47 -14.00
CA SER A 232 4.66 -11.42 -14.04
C SER A 232 4.06 -10.03 -13.90
N TRP A 233 4.90 -9.05 -13.53
CA TRP A 233 4.50 -7.64 -13.41
C TRP A 233 3.86 -7.11 -14.71
N LEU A 234 4.47 -7.42 -15.86
CA LEU A 234 3.97 -6.97 -17.17
C LEU A 234 2.64 -7.64 -17.54
N GLN A 235 2.48 -8.94 -17.24
CA GLN A 235 1.22 -9.65 -17.47
C GLN A 235 0.07 -9.02 -16.67
N TRP A 236 0.28 -8.69 -15.40
CA TRP A 236 -0.72 -7.98 -14.59
C TRP A 236 -1.09 -6.64 -15.21
N PHE A 237 -0.09 -5.82 -15.53
CA PHE A 237 -0.30 -4.48 -16.10
C PHE A 237 -1.09 -4.56 -17.41
N LEU A 238 -0.69 -5.43 -18.34
CA LEU A 238 -1.38 -5.60 -19.62
C LEU A 238 -2.78 -6.18 -19.45
N SER A 239 -3.01 -7.02 -18.44
CA SER A 239 -4.35 -7.57 -18.15
C SER A 239 -5.30 -6.49 -17.63
N PHE A 240 -4.79 -5.56 -16.82
CA PHE A 240 -5.59 -4.44 -16.31
C PHE A 240 -5.74 -3.30 -17.31
N LEU A 241 -4.78 -3.11 -18.22
CA LEU A 241 -4.69 -1.94 -19.10
C LEU A 241 -6.00 -1.61 -19.87
N PRO A 242 -6.75 -2.57 -20.45
CA PRO A 242 -7.99 -2.26 -21.17
C PRO A 242 -9.04 -1.58 -20.29
N VAL A 243 -9.32 -2.15 -19.10
CA VAL A 243 -10.25 -1.54 -18.14
C VAL A 243 -9.64 -0.30 -17.48
N GLY A 244 -8.32 -0.30 -17.27
CA GLY A 244 -7.57 0.83 -16.76
C GLY A 244 -7.79 2.07 -17.60
N ILE A 245 -7.57 2.00 -18.92
CA ILE A 245 -7.77 3.15 -19.83
C ILE A 245 -9.19 3.71 -19.73
N ILE A 246 -10.20 2.84 -19.68
CA ILE A 246 -11.60 3.26 -19.53
C ILE A 246 -11.79 4.00 -18.20
N LEU A 247 -11.30 3.43 -17.10
CA LEU A 247 -11.39 4.04 -15.77
C LEU A 247 -10.62 5.37 -15.69
N LEU A 248 -9.44 5.47 -16.33
CA LEU A 248 -8.65 6.70 -16.37
C LEU A 248 -9.38 7.86 -17.01
N ILE A 249 -10.22 7.57 -18.01
CA ILE A 249 -11.02 8.57 -18.69
C ILE A 249 -12.32 8.82 -17.91
N VAL A 250 -13.05 7.76 -17.56
CA VAL A 250 -14.41 7.85 -17.02
C VAL A 250 -14.42 8.25 -15.55
N ALA A 251 -13.53 7.72 -14.72
CA ALA A 251 -13.61 7.94 -13.26
C ALA A 251 -13.42 9.41 -12.86
N PRO A 252 -12.44 10.18 -13.40
CA PRO A 252 -12.32 11.60 -13.08
C PRO A 252 -13.50 12.42 -13.60
N TRP A 253 -13.95 12.13 -14.82
CA TRP A 253 -15.11 12.81 -15.41
C TRP A 253 -16.38 12.55 -14.61
N LEU A 254 -16.68 11.28 -14.30
CA LEU A 254 -17.84 10.88 -13.53
C LEU A 254 -17.78 11.47 -12.11
N SER A 255 -16.61 11.46 -11.48
CA SER A 255 -16.39 12.11 -10.18
C SER A 255 -16.67 13.61 -10.21
N TYR A 256 -16.30 14.29 -11.30
CA TYR A 256 -16.62 15.69 -11.50
C TYR A 256 -18.11 15.95 -11.73
N VAL A 257 -18.83 15.02 -12.38
CA VAL A 257 -20.28 15.12 -12.55
C VAL A 257 -21.00 14.88 -11.22
N LEU A 258 -20.67 13.80 -10.51
CA LEU A 258 -21.33 13.40 -9.26
C LEU A 258 -20.99 14.32 -8.09
N TYR A 259 -19.75 14.78 -8.02
CA TYR A 259 -19.26 15.59 -6.90
C TYR A 259 -18.75 16.95 -7.39
N LYS A 260 -19.50 17.59 -8.30
CA LYS A 260 -19.12 18.85 -8.94
C LYS A 260 -18.74 19.94 -7.91
N PRO A 261 -17.54 20.53 -8.02
CA PRO A 261 -17.12 21.65 -7.17
C PRO A 261 -17.77 22.97 -7.63
N GLU A 262 -17.99 23.89 -6.69
CA GLU A 262 -18.51 25.23 -7.00
C GLU A 262 -17.49 26.05 -7.82
N VAL A 263 -16.20 25.92 -7.49
CA VAL A 263 -15.10 26.52 -8.24
C VAL A 263 -14.66 25.56 -9.33
N THR A 264 -14.89 25.95 -10.59
CA THR A 264 -14.59 25.12 -11.77
C THR A 264 -13.39 25.61 -12.58
N HIS A 265 -13.02 26.88 -12.41
CA HIS A 265 -11.94 27.55 -13.14
C HIS A 265 -11.17 28.45 -12.19
N SER A 266 -9.84 28.36 -12.21
CA SER A 266 -8.97 29.32 -11.51
C SER A 266 -7.55 29.29 -12.07
N ALA A 267 -7.05 30.47 -12.45
CA ALA A 267 -5.64 30.63 -12.82
C ALA A 267 -4.70 30.63 -11.60
N GLU A 268 -5.25 30.88 -10.40
CA GLU A 268 -4.49 31.00 -9.15
C GLU A 268 -3.80 29.69 -8.76
N VAL A 269 -4.45 28.54 -8.98
CA VAL A 269 -3.86 27.21 -8.73
C VAL A 269 -2.60 27.00 -9.57
N ALA A 270 -2.68 27.32 -10.87
CA ALA A 270 -1.57 27.16 -11.79
C ALA A 270 -0.43 28.15 -11.49
N ALA A 271 -0.76 29.37 -11.09
CA ALA A 271 0.21 30.38 -10.67
C ALA A 271 0.95 29.95 -9.38
N TRP A 272 0.19 29.55 -8.34
CA TRP A 272 0.72 29.06 -7.07
C TRP A 272 1.68 27.88 -7.28
N ALA A 273 1.28 26.87 -8.05
CA ALA A 273 2.15 25.73 -8.34
C ALA A 273 3.40 26.14 -9.14
N GLY A 274 3.28 27.15 -10.00
CA GLY A 274 4.40 27.75 -10.71
C GLY A 274 5.40 28.42 -9.78
N ASP A 275 4.94 29.15 -8.78
CA ASP A 275 5.80 29.83 -7.81
C ASP A 275 6.43 28.85 -6.83
N GLU A 276 5.70 27.83 -6.38
CA GLU A 276 6.26 26.72 -5.59
C GLU A 276 7.38 25.98 -6.34
N LEU A 277 7.22 25.74 -7.65
CA LEU A 277 8.29 25.15 -8.46
C LEU A 277 9.51 26.06 -8.59
N LYS A 278 9.32 27.37 -8.69
CA LYS A 278 10.44 28.33 -8.70
C LYS A 278 11.17 28.30 -7.36
N ASN A 279 10.43 28.26 -6.25
CA ASN A 279 10.98 28.17 -4.89
C ASN A 279 11.78 26.87 -4.69
N MET A 280 11.38 25.77 -5.31
CA MET A 280 12.15 24.51 -5.32
C MET A 280 13.44 24.56 -6.15
N GLY A 281 13.63 25.58 -6.99
CA GLY A 281 14.82 25.72 -7.83
C GLY A 281 14.95 24.63 -8.92
N ARG A 282 16.16 24.47 -9.45
CA ARG A 282 16.48 23.48 -10.49
C ARG A 282 16.49 22.05 -9.93
N LEU A 283 16.39 21.06 -10.81
CA LEU A 283 16.56 19.64 -10.45
C LEU A 283 17.91 19.42 -9.76
N SER A 284 17.86 18.91 -8.54
CA SER A 284 19.05 18.56 -7.78
C SER A 284 19.72 17.30 -8.34
N ARG A 285 20.98 17.09 -7.99
CA ARG A 285 21.70 15.85 -8.34
C ARG A 285 20.99 14.62 -7.79
N LYS A 286 20.43 14.70 -6.57
CA LYS A 286 19.70 13.59 -5.95
C LYS A 286 18.42 13.23 -6.72
N GLU A 287 17.69 14.23 -7.19
CA GLU A 287 16.51 14.01 -8.05
C GLU A 287 16.89 13.34 -9.38
N TRP A 288 17.97 13.80 -10.02
CA TRP A 288 18.49 13.16 -11.24
C TRP A 288 18.93 11.72 -11.04
N THR A 289 19.63 11.44 -9.95
CA THR A 289 20.04 10.08 -9.62
C THR A 289 18.81 9.19 -9.40
N LEU A 290 17.81 9.66 -8.65
CA LEU A 290 16.58 8.90 -8.43
C LEU A 290 15.86 8.62 -9.74
N ILE A 291 15.71 9.61 -10.64
CA ILE A 291 15.15 9.41 -11.99
C ILE A 291 15.88 8.30 -12.73
N GLY A 292 17.23 8.30 -12.71
CA GLY A 292 18.03 7.25 -13.34
C GLY A 292 17.75 5.86 -12.77
N LEU A 293 17.68 5.74 -11.44
CA LEU A 293 17.38 4.47 -10.76
C LEU A 293 15.96 3.97 -11.04
N VAL A 294 14.99 4.88 -11.16
CA VAL A 294 13.60 4.57 -11.51
C VAL A 294 13.52 3.99 -12.92
N LEU A 295 14.16 4.66 -13.88
CA LEU A 295 14.19 4.20 -15.27
C LEU A 295 14.92 2.86 -15.42
N LEU A 296 16.02 2.67 -14.69
CA LEU A 296 16.74 1.40 -14.63
C LEU A 296 15.84 0.28 -14.09
N SER A 297 15.15 0.52 -12.98
CA SER A 297 14.29 -0.48 -12.34
C SER A 297 13.11 -0.86 -13.22
N LEU A 298 12.46 0.12 -13.88
CA LEU A 298 11.43 -0.17 -14.90
C LEU A 298 11.97 -1.00 -16.04
N GLY A 299 13.13 -0.62 -16.60
CA GLY A 299 13.75 -1.36 -17.70
C GLY A 299 13.99 -2.82 -17.32
N LEU A 300 14.49 -3.07 -16.11
CA LEU A 300 14.72 -4.42 -15.60
C LEU A 300 13.42 -5.19 -15.32
N TRP A 301 12.37 -4.56 -14.78
CA TRP A 301 11.09 -5.24 -14.58
C TRP A 301 10.38 -5.58 -15.89
N VAL A 302 10.46 -4.71 -16.90
CA VAL A 302 9.80 -4.92 -18.19
C VAL A 302 10.57 -5.90 -19.08
N PHE A 303 11.89 -5.74 -19.19
CA PHE A 303 12.71 -6.50 -20.15
C PHE A 303 13.60 -7.56 -19.49
N GLY A 304 13.92 -7.41 -18.21
CA GLY A 304 14.88 -8.23 -17.48
C GLY A 304 14.30 -9.48 -16.80
N GLY A 305 12.99 -9.76 -16.92
CA GLY A 305 12.33 -10.84 -16.17
C GLY A 305 12.90 -12.26 -16.40
N LYS A 306 13.63 -12.51 -17.50
CA LYS A 306 14.33 -13.77 -17.76
C LYS A 306 15.72 -13.87 -17.10
N ILE A 307 16.27 -12.74 -16.67
CA ILE A 307 17.66 -12.59 -16.20
C ILE A 307 17.68 -12.27 -14.70
N ILE A 308 16.77 -11.43 -14.22
CA ILE A 308 16.73 -10.97 -12.83
C ILE A 308 15.31 -11.05 -12.26
N ASN A 309 15.22 -11.55 -11.02
CA ASN A 309 13.94 -11.58 -10.29
C ASN A 309 13.49 -10.16 -9.90
N ALA A 310 12.19 -9.89 -9.94
CA ALA A 310 11.64 -8.58 -9.61
C ALA A 310 12.03 -8.07 -8.21
N THR A 311 12.13 -8.98 -7.24
CA THR A 311 12.61 -8.68 -5.87
C THR A 311 14.06 -8.22 -5.89
N ALA A 312 14.92 -8.90 -6.65
CA ALA A 312 16.33 -8.56 -6.77
C ALA A 312 16.54 -7.19 -7.46
N VAL A 313 15.68 -6.82 -8.41
CA VAL A 313 15.67 -5.45 -8.99
C VAL A 313 15.37 -4.40 -7.91
N GLY A 314 14.36 -4.64 -7.06
CA GLY A 314 14.03 -3.75 -5.95
C GLY A 314 15.19 -3.61 -4.96
N LEU A 315 15.85 -4.71 -4.59
CA LEU A 315 17.02 -4.70 -3.72
C LEU A 315 18.24 -4.01 -4.34
N LEU A 316 18.47 -4.20 -5.65
CA LEU A 316 19.51 -3.48 -6.39
C LEU A 316 19.25 -1.97 -6.34
N ALA A 317 18.02 -1.54 -6.59
CA ALA A 317 17.64 -0.13 -6.57
C ALA A 317 17.89 0.49 -5.19
N VAL A 318 17.48 -0.20 -4.11
CA VAL A 318 17.77 0.23 -2.73
C VAL A 318 19.27 0.28 -2.44
N SER A 319 20.02 -0.72 -2.86
CA SER A 319 21.47 -0.77 -2.63
C SER A 319 22.17 0.41 -3.31
N LEU A 320 21.76 0.73 -4.53
CA LEU A 320 22.27 1.89 -5.26
C LEU A 320 21.84 3.21 -4.63
N MET A 321 20.60 3.34 -4.14
CA MET A 321 20.15 4.53 -3.41
C MET A 321 21.00 4.78 -2.17
N LEU A 322 21.22 3.74 -1.36
CA LEU A 322 22.05 3.84 -0.15
C LEU A 322 23.49 4.20 -0.48
N ALA A 323 24.10 3.54 -1.47
CA ALA A 323 25.46 3.83 -1.89
C ALA A 323 25.62 5.26 -2.44
N LEU A 324 24.61 5.76 -3.15
CA LEU A 324 24.60 7.10 -3.76
C LEU A 324 24.05 8.20 -2.83
N HIS A 325 23.62 7.84 -1.61
CA HIS A 325 23.07 8.74 -0.60
C HIS A 325 21.84 9.54 -1.08
N VAL A 326 20.92 8.83 -1.77
CA VAL A 326 19.69 9.37 -2.39
C VAL A 326 18.45 8.90 -1.65
#